data_AF-A0AAU7VM47-F1
#
_entry.id   AF-A0AAU7VM47-F1
#
_cell.length_a   1.000
_cell.length_b   1.000
_cell.length_c   1.000
_cell.angle_alpha   90.00
_cell.angle_beta   90.00
_cell.angle_gamma   90.00
#
_symmetry.space_group_name_H-M   'P 1'
#
loop_
_entity.id
_entity.type
_entity.pdbx_description
1 polymer ?
#
loop_
_entity_poly.entity_id
_entity_poly.type
_entity_poly.pdbx_seq_one_letter_code
_entity_poly.pdbx_strand_id
1 'polypeptide(L)' 'MEITKKDIEDFQENLSLALVKMSQGKLDKEGADSLASSAVKKVDFSPDSALAHKGVNWYAKRILETIGIL' A
#
# COMPACT_ATOMS: atom_id res chain seq x y z
N MET A 1 11.54 3.28 -17.21
CA MET A 1 10.29 2.47 -17.31
C MET A 1 9.14 3.44 -17.12
N GLU A 2 8.14 3.37 -17.98
CA GLU A 2 6.91 4.16 -17.83
C GLU A 2 5.95 3.36 -16.96
N ILE A 3 5.37 3.98 -15.93
CA ILE A 3 4.38 3.34 -15.05
C ILE A 3 3.05 3.27 -15.80
N THR A 4 2.50 2.07 -15.95
CA THR A 4 1.20 1.87 -16.60
C THR A 4 0.05 1.92 -15.60
N LYS A 5 -1.17 2.11 -16.11
CA LYS A 5 -2.40 1.99 -15.29
C LYS A 5 -2.48 0.62 -14.60
N LYS A 6 -2.04 -0.43 -15.28
CA LYS A 6 -2.01 -1.79 -14.73
C LYS A 6 -1.05 -1.91 -13.56
N ASP A 7 0.14 -1.29 -13.63
CA ASP A 7 1.10 -1.30 -12.52
C ASP A 7 0.51 -0.65 -11.26
N ILE A 8 -0.28 0.42 -11.44
CA ILE A 8 -0.97 1.11 -10.34
C ILE A 8 -2.08 0.22 -9.74
N GLU A 9 -2.86 -0.45 -10.58
CA GLU A 9 -3.93 -1.37 -10.16
C GLU A 9 -3.35 -2.57 -9.39
N ASP A 10 -2.31 -3.21 -9.96
CA ASP A 10 -1.61 -4.33 -9.35
C ASP A 10 -0.96 -3.90 -8.01
N PHE A 11 -0.41 -2.69 -7.95
CA PHE A 11 0.15 -2.15 -6.71
C PHE A 11 -0.94 -1.93 -5.65
N GLN A 12 -2.09 -1.36 -6.01
CA GLN A 12 -3.20 -1.12 -5.09
C GLN A 12 -3.72 -2.44 -4.50
N GLU A 13 -3.90 -3.46 -5.33
CA GLU A 13 -4.34 -4.79 -4.88
C GLU A 13 -3.34 -5.42 -3.91
N ASN A 14 -2.05 -5.39 -4.26
CA ASN A 14 -0.98 -5.90 -3.40
C ASN A 14 -0.89 -5.15 -2.08
N LEU A 15 -1.08 -3.82 -2.09
CA LEU A 15 -1.08 -3.01 -0.89
C LEU A 15 -2.26 -3.35 0.01
N SER A 16 -3.46 -3.53 -0.55
CA SER A 16 -4.65 -3.94 0.21
C SER A 16 -4.44 -5.29 0.90
N LEU A 17 -3.92 -6.29 0.18
CA LEU A 17 -3.63 -7.60 0.74
C LEU A 17 -2.59 -7.53 1.88
N ALA A 18 -1.55 -6.71 1.71
CA ALA A 18 -0.54 -6.49 2.73
C ALA A 18 -1.14 -5.80 3.99
N LEU A 19 -2.02 -4.80 3.80
CA LEU A 19 -2.71 -4.12 4.88
C LEU A 19 -3.59 -5.09 5.69
N VAL A 20 -4.41 -5.90 5.04
CA VAL A 20 -5.24 -6.93 5.72
C VAL A 20 -4.34 -7.86 6.53
N LYS A 21 -3.32 -8.44 5.89
CA LYS A 21 -2.43 -9.43 6.51
C LYS A 21 -1.69 -8.84 7.73
N MET A 22 -1.22 -7.61 7.63
CA MET A 22 -0.44 -6.96 8.69
C MET A 22 -1.30 -6.35 9.80
N SER A 23 -2.57 -6.06 9.52
CA SER A 23 -3.49 -5.49 10.53
C SER A 23 -3.86 -6.46 11.66
N GLN A 24 -3.54 -7.75 11.53
CA GLN A 24 -3.88 -8.79 12.50
C GLN A 24 -5.39 -8.85 12.81
N GLY A 25 -6.24 -8.63 11.80
CA GLY A 25 -7.70 -8.67 11.93
C GLY A 25 -8.33 -7.35 12.39
N LYS A 26 -7.54 -6.29 12.61
CA LYS A 26 -8.05 -4.95 12.93
C LYS A 26 -8.55 -4.18 11.70
N LEU A 27 -8.26 -4.70 10.50
CA LEU A 27 -8.67 -4.12 9.23
C LEU A 27 -9.26 -5.22 8.35
N ASP A 28 -10.51 -5.05 7.94
CA ASP A 28 -11.14 -5.91 6.96
C ASP A 28 -10.71 -5.54 5.52
N LYS A 29 -11.18 -6.33 4.55
CA LYS A 29 -10.80 -6.13 3.15
C LYS A 29 -11.29 -4.79 2.59
N GLU A 30 -12.49 -4.35 2.97
CA GLU A 30 -13.09 -3.11 2.47
C GLU A 30 -12.35 -1.87 3.00
N GLY A 31 -12.00 -1.87 4.30
CA GLY A 31 -11.16 -0.85 4.90
C GLY A 31 -9.76 -0.82 4.31
N ALA A 32 -9.16 -2.00 4.06
CA ALA A 32 -7.87 -2.10 3.40
C ALA A 32 -7.89 -1.59 1.95
N ASP A 33 -8.94 -1.87 1.18
CA ASP A 33 -9.13 -1.37 -0.17
C ASP A 33 -9.25 0.16 -0.20
N SER A 34 -10.02 0.72 0.74
CA SER A 34 -10.19 2.17 0.89
C SER A 34 -8.86 2.86 1.24
N LEU A 35 -8.08 2.27 2.14
CA LEU A 35 -6.74 2.76 2.50
C LEU A 35 -5.76 2.64 1.34
N ALA A 36 -5.72 1.50 0.65
CA ALA A 36 -4.84 1.28 -0.47
C ALA A 36 -5.14 2.25 -1.62
N SER A 37 -6.41 2.46 -1.96
CA SER A 37 -6.82 3.43 -3.00
C SER A 37 -6.49 4.87 -2.63
N SER A 38 -6.61 5.22 -1.34
CA SER A 38 -6.22 6.55 -0.86
C SER A 38 -4.69 6.74 -0.85
N ALA A 39 -3.95 5.69 -0.50
CA ALA A 39 -2.50 5.70 -0.43
C ALA A 39 -1.86 5.75 -1.80
N VAL A 40 -2.39 5.02 -2.80
CA VAL A 40 -1.80 4.95 -4.15
C VAL A 40 -1.80 6.31 -4.84
N LYS A 41 -2.79 7.17 -4.55
CA LYS A 41 -2.85 8.56 -5.06
C LYS A 41 -1.70 9.45 -4.56
N LYS A 42 -1.01 9.03 -3.50
CA LYS A 42 0.09 9.77 -2.84
C LYS A 42 1.43 9.07 -3.01
N VAL A 43 1.47 7.91 -3.69
CA VAL A 43 2.70 7.17 -3.90
C VAL A 43 3.53 7.86 -4.97
N ASP A 44 4.82 8.01 -4.65
CA ASP A 44 5.83 8.30 -5.66
C ASP A 44 6.34 6.98 -6.25
N PHE A 45 6.07 6.78 -7.54
CA PHE A 45 6.50 5.62 -8.31
C PHE A 45 7.86 5.84 -9.00
N SER A 46 8.57 6.93 -8.68
CA SER A 46 9.92 7.14 -9.18
C SER A 46 10.88 6.03 -8.73
N PRO A 47 11.91 5.70 -9.53
CA PRO A 47 12.92 4.69 -9.16
C PRO A 47 13.67 4.99 -7.86
N ASP A 48 13.74 6.27 -7.48
CA ASP A 48 14.44 6.75 -6.29
C ASP A 48 13.56 6.77 -5.03
N SER A 49 12.28 6.38 -5.16
CA SER A 49 11.35 6.43 -4.04
C SER A 49 11.66 5.33 -3.01
N ALA A 50 11.32 5.61 -1.75
CA ALA A 50 11.44 4.60 -0.69
C ALA A 50 10.63 3.33 -1.01
N LEU A 51 9.55 3.47 -1.77
CA LEU A 51 8.74 2.34 -2.22
C LEU A 51 9.52 1.45 -3.20
N ALA A 52 10.25 2.05 -4.16
CA ALA A 52 11.06 1.30 -5.13
C ALA A 52 12.14 0.45 -4.44
N HIS A 53 12.68 0.90 -3.30
CA HIS A 53 13.73 0.18 -2.56
C HIS A 53 13.21 -0.75 -1.47
N LYS A 54 12.08 -0.43 -0.82
CA LYS A 54 11.58 -1.17 0.35
C LYS A 54 10.34 -2.02 0.07
N GLY A 55 9.61 -1.73 -1.00
CA GLY A 55 8.46 -2.48 -1.47
C GLY A 55 7.17 -2.28 -0.66
N VAL A 56 6.14 -2.99 -1.11
CA VAL A 56 4.74 -2.84 -0.65
C VAL A 56 4.54 -3.17 0.83
N ASN A 57 5.23 -4.18 1.36
CA ASN A 57 5.11 -4.59 2.76
C ASN A 57 5.60 -3.51 3.73
N TRP A 58 6.71 -2.83 3.39
CA TRP A 58 7.19 -1.72 4.19
C TRP A 58 6.18 -0.56 4.18
N TYR A 59 5.60 -0.26 3.02
CA TYR A 59 4.63 0.82 2.90
C TYR A 59 3.33 0.53 3.65
N ALA A 60 2.81 -0.70 3.55
CA ALA A 60 1.67 -1.17 4.34
C ALA A 60 1.91 -0.98 5.85
N LYS A 61 3.09 -1.38 6.35
CA LYS A 61 3.47 -1.19 7.75
C LYS A 61 3.46 0.29 8.15
N ARG A 62 4.02 1.18 7.32
CA ARG A 62 4.02 2.63 7.58
C ARG A 62 2.61 3.20 7.68
N ILE A 63 1.70 2.77 6.81
CA ILE A 63 0.29 3.18 6.86
C ILE A 63 -0.33 2.75 8.18
N LEU A 64 -0.18 1.48 8.56
CA LEU A 64 -0.76 0.93 9.79
C LEU A 64 -0.21 1.59 11.06
N GLU A 65 1.10 1.87 11.12
CA GLU A 65 1.72 2.64 12.20
C GLU A 65 1.17 4.07 12.26
N THR A 66 0.98 4.72 11.10
CA THR A 66 0.45 6.10 11.01
C THR A 66 -0.98 6.21 11.54
N ILE A 67 -1.80 5.17 11.35
CA ILE A 67 -3.20 5.14 11.81
C ILE A 67 -3.38 4.41 13.15
N GLY A 68 -2.30 4.01 13.82
CA GLY A 68 -2.33 3.40 15.16
C GLY A 68 -2.87 1.97 15.22
N ILE A 69 -2.80 1.21 14.12
CA ILE A 69 -3.18 -0.22 14.10
C ILE A 69 -2.03 -1.11 14.60
N LEU A 70 -0.79 -0.76 14.24
CA LEU A 70 0.45 -1.39 14.71
C LEU A 70 1.15 -0.47 15.72
#